data_AF-A0A8H4V0S2-F1
#
_entry.id   AF-A0A8H4V0S2-F1
#
_cell.length_a   1.000
_cell.length_b   1.000
_cell.length_c   1.000
_cell.angle_alpha   90.00
_cell.angle_beta   90.00
_cell.angle_gamma   90.00
#
_symmetry.space_group_name_H-M   'P 1'
#
loop_
_entity.id
_entity.type
_entity.pdbx_description
1 polymer ?
#
loop_
_entity_poly.entity_id
_entity_poly.type
_entity_poly.pdbx_seq_one_letter_code
_entity_poly.pdbx_strand_id
1 'polypeptide(L)'
;MVKTWHALETLAENGKIAQLGVAEFGTERLARFIQQTTVRPSVDQINVKDCCVVPKSLILYAKQEKIRLLTHNDCTNILPPGTTRDLLGSGKDGAGVLASTPGAVDLQGEIEPQWVVKYTAVVKDRGVIESKGYFALAEVGSCIKTDDRS
;
A
#
# COMPACT_ATOMS: atom_id res chain seq x y z
N MET A 1 2.33 10.77 6.54
CA MET A 1 3.01 9.60 7.14
C MET A 1 2.92 9.59 8.66
N VAL A 2 3.40 10.62 9.37
CA VAL A 2 3.32 10.70 10.84
C VAL A 2 1.88 10.59 11.38
N LYS A 3 0.93 11.32 10.78
CA LYS A 3 -0.51 11.21 11.14
C LYS A 3 -1.06 9.78 11.02
N THR A 4 -0.71 9.09 9.94
CA THR A 4 -1.08 7.68 9.71
C THR A 4 -0.45 6.79 10.78
N TRP A 5 0.81 7.04 11.12
CA TRP A 5 1.51 6.29 12.15
C TRP A 5 0.82 6.42 13.51
N HIS A 6 0.51 7.63 13.97
CA HIS A 6 -0.19 7.84 15.25
C HIS A 6 -1.52 7.10 15.35
N ALA A 7 -2.28 7.01 14.25
CA ALA A 7 -3.49 6.19 14.21
C ALA A 7 -3.18 4.68 14.41
N LEU A 8 -2.10 4.19 13.80
CA LEU A 8 -1.63 2.81 14.00
C LEU A 8 -1.08 2.57 15.41
N GLU A 9 -0.44 3.57 16.02
CA GLU A 9 0.02 3.51 17.41
C GLU A 9 -1.15 3.32 18.37
N THR A 10 -2.24 4.09 18.19
CA THR A 10 -3.47 3.92 18.97
C THR A 10 -4.05 2.50 18.83
N LEU A 11 -3.99 1.91 17.64
CA LEU A 11 -4.44 0.54 17.41
C LEU A 11 -3.51 -0.49 18.07
N ALA A 12 -2.20 -0.24 18.11
CA ALA A 12 -1.24 -1.08 18.80
C ALA A 12 -1.42 -1.03 20.32
N GLU A 13 -1.59 0.17 20.89
CA GLU A 13 -1.84 0.40 22.31
C GLU A 13 -3.13 -0.28 22.79
N ASN A 14 -4.16 -0.31 21.94
CA ASN A 14 -5.41 -1.02 22.18
C ASN A 14 -5.33 -2.54 21.92
N GLY A 15 -4.14 -3.08 21.65
CA GLY A 15 -3.91 -4.51 21.44
C GLY A 15 -4.47 -5.07 20.13
N LYS A 16 -4.90 -4.21 19.19
CA LYS A 16 -5.40 -4.64 17.87
C LYS A 16 -4.26 -4.96 16.90
N ILE A 17 -3.12 -4.29 17.07
CA ILE A 17 -1.91 -4.54 16.29
C ILE A 17 -0.80 -5.01 17.21
N ALA A 18 -0.26 -6.19 16.95
CA ALA A 18 0.83 -6.74 17.75
C ALA A 18 2.19 -6.09 17.45
N GLN A 19 2.41 -5.68 16.20
CA GLN A 19 3.68 -5.14 15.73
C GLN A 19 3.44 -4.12 14.62
N LEU A 20 4.15 -3.00 14.69
CA LEU A 20 4.21 -1.99 13.63
C LEU A 20 5.54 -2.10 12.88
N GLY A 21 5.53 -1.69 11.61
CA GLY A 21 6.72 -1.69 10.76
C GLY A 21 6.57 -0.69 9.62
N VAL A 22 7.71 -0.35 9.02
CA VAL A 22 7.82 0.51 7.84
C VAL A 22 8.34 -0.31 6.65
N ALA A 23 8.38 0.31 5.49
CA ALA A 23 8.97 -0.28 4.30
C ALA A 23 9.73 0.78 3.50
N GLU A 24 10.84 0.37 2.88
CA GLU A 24 11.71 1.17 2.01
C GLU A 24 12.28 2.42 2.72
N PHE A 25 12.65 2.29 4.00
CA PHE A 25 13.28 3.39 4.74
C PHE A 25 14.80 3.28 4.70
N GLY A 26 15.45 4.27 4.09
CA GLY A 26 16.89 4.48 4.27
C GLY A 26 17.23 4.99 5.67
N THR A 27 18.50 4.89 6.07
CA THR A 27 19.01 5.24 7.41
C THR A 27 18.52 6.60 7.91
N GLU A 28 18.65 7.65 7.09
CA GLU A 28 18.27 9.02 7.46
C GLU A 28 16.76 9.19 7.63
N ARG A 29 15.97 8.52 6.77
CA ARG A 29 14.51 8.55 6.85
C ARG A 29 14.03 7.82 8.09
N LEU A 30 14.62 6.65 8.38
CA LEU A 30 14.33 5.87 9.57
C LEU A 30 14.68 6.65 10.84
N ALA A 31 15.86 7.26 10.90
CA ALA A 31 16.29 8.03 12.06
C ALA A 31 15.38 9.23 12.35
N ARG A 32 15.01 10.01 11.32
CA ARG A 32 14.06 11.12 11.48
C ARG A 32 12.66 10.63 11.87
N PHE A 33 12.22 9.51 11.31
CA PHE A 33 10.90 8.98 11.59
C PHE A 33 10.78 8.50 13.04
N ILE A 34 11.75 7.76 13.55
CA ILE A 34 11.76 7.23 14.92
C ILE A 34 11.64 8.35 15.97
N GLN A 35 12.22 9.53 15.71
CA GLN A 35 12.10 10.67 16.62
C GLN A 35 10.66 11.20 16.75
N GLN A 36 9.79 10.82 15.83
CA GLN A 36 8.38 11.24 15.75
C GLN A 36 7.42 10.12 16.16
N THR A 37 7.91 8.97 16.63
CA THR A 37 7.07 7.83 17.03
C THR A 37 7.11 7.59 18.53
N THR A 38 5.97 7.19 19.09
CA THR A 38 5.83 6.71 20.47
C THR A 38 5.98 5.19 20.49
N VAL A 39 5.29 4.48 19.60
CA VAL A 39 5.48 3.05 19.34
C VAL A 39 6.45 2.90 18.17
N ARG A 40 7.64 2.41 18.48
CA ARG A 40 8.72 2.25 17.50
C ARG A 40 8.38 1.18 16.47
N PRO A 41 8.74 1.37 15.18
CA PRO A 41 8.66 0.29 14.21
C PRO A 41 9.54 -0.88 14.69
N SER A 42 9.07 -2.10 14.51
CA SER A 42 9.80 -3.34 14.85
C SER A 42 10.45 -3.98 13.62
N VAL A 43 10.03 -3.55 12.43
CA VAL A 43 10.44 -4.06 11.13
C VAL A 43 10.58 -2.90 10.16
N ASP A 44 11.60 -2.99 9.29
CA ASP A 44 11.69 -2.23 8.05
C ASP A 44 11.82 -3.23 6.89
N GLN A 45 10.86 -3.22 5.98
CA GLN A 45 10.82 -4.11 4.81
C GLN A 45 11.50 -3.45 3.61
N ILE A 46 12.50 -4.11 3.04
CA ILE A 46 13.28 -3.60 1.90
C ILE A 46 12.98 -4.42 0.65
N ASN A 47 12.83 -3.75 -0.50
CA ASN A 47 12.63 -4.47 -1.75
C ASN A 47 13.80 -5.39 -2.06
N VAL A 48 13.54 -6.61 -2.54
CA VAL A 48 14.60 -7.52 -3.01
C VAL A 48 15.37 -6.92 -4.19
N LYS A 49 14.75 -6.05 -4.98
CA LYS A 49 15.42 -5.30 -6.05
C LYS A 49 16.52 -4.38 -5.50
N ASP A 50 16.34 -3.91 -4.28
CA ASP A 50 17.27 -3.02 -3.56
C ASP A 50 18.11 -3.79 -2.52
N CYS A 51 17.88 -5.10 -2.37
CA CYS A 51 18.46 -5.92 -1.29
C CYS A 51 19.91 -6.36 -1.57
N CYS A 52 20.37 -6.38 -2.82
CA CYS A 52 21.70 -6.87 -3.16
C CYS A 52 22.83 -6.02 -2.51
N VAL A 53 22.53 -4.77 -2.12
CA VAL A 53 23.44 -3.91 -1.36
C VAL A 53 22.66 -3.09 -0.34
N VAL A 54 22.14 -3.73 0.71
CA VAL A 54 21.61 -2.99 1.87
C VAL A 54 22.76 -2.18 2.50
N PRO A 55 22.66 -0.84 2.62
CA PRO A 55 23.75 -0.03 3.15
C PRO A 55 24.17 -0.45 4.56
N LYS A 56 25.47 -0.55 4.83
CA LYS A 56 26.00 -0.90 6.17
C LYS A 56 25.49 0.04 7.26
N SER A 57 25.30 1.32 6.92
CA SER A 57 24.74 2.32 7.84
C SER A 57 23.32 1.95 8.28
N LEU A 58 22.47 1.46 7.37
CA LEU A 58 21.11 1.03 7.68
C LEU A 58 21.13 -0.22 8.56
N ILE A 59 21.98 -1.20 8.25
CA ILE A 59 22.13 -2.43 9.06
C ILE A 59 22.53 -2.11 10.50
N LEU A 60 23.55 -1.26 10.68
CA LEU A 60 24.04 -0.87 12.00
C LEU A 60 22.98 -0.08 12.78
N TYR A 61 22.31 0.88 12.12
CA TYR A 61 21.29 1.70 12.76
C TYR A 61 20.05 0.87 13.14
N ALA A 62 19.54 0.04 12.23
CA ALA A 62 18.41 -0.85 12.52
C ALA A 62 18.74 -1.82 13.67
N LYS A 63 19.95 -2.37 13.72
CA LYS A 63 20.39 -3.22 14.84
C LYS A 63 20.41 -2.46 16.16
N GLN A 64 20.93 -1.23 16.18
CA GLN A 64 20.95 -0.36 17.37
C GLN A 64 19.53 -0.07 17.87
N GLU A 65 18.62 0.24 16.96
CA GLU A 65 17.21 0.56 17.27
C GLU A 65 16.33 -0.70 17.46
N LYS A 66 16.92 -1.91 17.38
CA LYS A 66 16.24 -3.23 17.48
C LYS A 66 15.15 -3.45 16.42
N ILE A 67 15.38 -2.94 15.21
CA ILE A 67 14.52 -3.06 14.04
C ILE A 67 15.03 -4.20 13.16
N ARG A 68 14.14 -5.13 12.81
CA ARG A 68 14.46 -6.21 11.87
C ARG A 68 14.37 -5.70 10.45
N LEU A 69 15.42 -5.93 9.66
CA LEU A 69 15.37 -5.73 8.22
C LEU A 69 14.85 -7.01 7.57
N LEU A 70 13.69 -6.92 6.93
CA LEU A 70 13.08 -8.03 6.19
C LEU A 70 13.05 -7.67 4.70
N THR A 71 12.89 -8.67 3.84
CA THR A 71 12.82 -8.45 2.39
C THR A 71 11.46 -8.79 1.82
N HIS A 72 11.05 -8.08 0.78
CA HIS A 72 9.84 -8.38 0.01
C HIS A 72 10.09 -8.15 -1.49
N ASN A 73 9.28 -8.78 -2.34
CA ASN A 73 9.34 -8.61 -3.80
C ASN A 73 8.05 -7.98 -4.33
N ASP A 74 7.50 -7.04 -3.58
CA ASP A 74 6.27 -6.38 -4.01
C ASP A 74 6.57 -5.41 -5.16
N CYS A 75 5.63 -5.29 -6.08
CA CYS A 75 5.68 -4.30 -7.13
C CYS A 75 5.48 -2.90 -6.55
N THR A 76 6.14 -1.91 -7.15
CA THR A 76 6.04 -0.50 -6.75
C THR A 76 4.73 0.14 -7.22
N ASN A 77 4.21 -0.27 -8.37
CA ASN A 77 2.91 0.15 -8.89
C ASN A 77 1.98 -1.06 -8.99
N ILE A 78 1.18 -1.24 -7.95
CA ILE A 78 0.32 -2.43 -7.80
C ILE A 78 -0.99 -2.35 -8.58
N LEU A 79 -1.50 -1.14 -8.81
CA LEU A 79 -2.69 -0.88 -9.62
C LEU A 79 -2.37 0.23 -10.62
N PRO A 80 -1.71 -0.08 -11.76
CA PRO A 80 -1.54 0.89 -12.82
C PRO A 80 -2.90 1.37 -13.35
N PRO A 81 -3.05 2.65 -13.76
CA PRO A 81 -4.36 3.18 -14.19
C PRO A 81 -5.01 2.39 -15.32
N GLY A 82 -4.24 1.97 -16.32
CA GLY A 82 -4.74 1.14 -17.44
C GLY A 82 -5.30 -0.20 -16.96
N THR A 83 -4.51 -0.94 -16.18
CA THR A 83 -4.94 -2.21 -15.58
C THR A 83 -6.16 -2.02 -14.65
N THR A 84 -6.20 -0.92 -13.90
CA THR A 84 -7.33 -0.61 -13.02
C THR A 84 -8.61 -0.36 -13.82
N ARG A 85 -8.51 0.37 -14.93
CA ARG A 85 -9.63 0.58 -15.85
C ARG A 85 -10.12 -0.74 -16.44
N ASP A 86 -9.21 -1.60 -16.88
CA ASP A 86 -9.57 -2.90 -17.45
C ASP A 86 -10.27 -3.79 -16.40
N LEU A 87 -9.75 -3.82 -15.17
CA LEU A 87 -10.33 -4.58 -14.04
C LEU A 87 -11.72 -4.09 -13.66
N LEU A 88 -11.99 -2.78 -13.74
CA LEU A 88 -13.29 -2.20 -13.37
C LEU A 88 -14.25 -2.06 -14.57
N GLY A 89 -13.76 -2.19 -15.80
CA GLY A 89 -14.53 -2.07 -17.03
C GLY A 89 -15.50 -3.23 -17.27
N SER A 90 -16.22 -3.18 -18.39
CA SER A 90 -17.16 -4.21 -18.84
C SER A 90 -16.54 -5.30 -19.73
N GLY A 91 -15.20 -5.31 -19.84
CA GLY A 91 -14.49 -6.33 -20.59
C GLY A 91 -14.80 -7.74 -20.06
N LYS A 92 -14.42 -8.76 -20.82
CA LYS A 92 -14.71 -10.18 -20.50
C LYS A 92 -14.35 -10.58 -19.06
N ASP A 93 -13.27 -10.00 -18.51
CA ASP A 93 -12.78 -10.25 -17.15
C ASP A 93 -12.93 -9.03 -16.22
N GLY A 94 -13.68 -8.01 -16.63
CA GLY A 94 -13.88 -6.78 -15.88
C GLY A 94 -15.09 -6.85 -14.94
N ALA A 95 -15.06 -6.05 -13.87
CA ALA A 95 -16.08 -6.06 -12.83
C ALA A 95 -17.41 -5.38 -13.24
N GLY A 96 -17.47 -4.73 -14.40
CA GLY A 96 -18.67 -4.03 -14.90
C GLY A 96 -19.06 -2.82 -14.06
N VAL A 97 -18.10 -2.21 -13.35
CA VAL A 97 -18.32 -1.05 -12.47
C VAL A 97 -18.24 0.26 -13.25
N LEU A 98 -17.39 0.31 -14.28
CA LEU A 98 -17.21 1.46 -15.15
C LEU A 98 -18.10 1.38 -16.39
N ALA A 99 -18.70 2.52 -16.72
CA ALA A 99 -19.44 2.70 -17.95
C ALA A 99 -18.54 2.49 -19.17
N SER A 100 -19.07 1.75 -20.14
CA SER A 100 -18.37 1.46 -21.40
C SER A 100 -18.77 2.41 -22.52
N THR A 101 -19.91 3.07 -22.35
CA THR A 101 -20.52 3.98 -23.32
C THR A 101 -21.00 5.25 -22.62
N PRO A 102 -20.89 6.41 -23.28
CA PRO A 102 -21.48 7.65 -22.77
C PRO A 102 -23.00 7.49 -22.58
N GLY A 103 -23.51 7.77 -21.38
CA GLY A 103 -24.95 7.70 -21.08
C GLY A 103 -25.41 6.42 -20.40
N ALA A 104 -24.51 5.47 -20.10
CA ALA A 104 -24.82 4.35 -19.20
C ALA A 104 -24.99 4.83 -17.74
N VAL A 105 -25.74 4.05 -16.95
CA VAL A 105 -26.00 4.31 -15.51
C VAL A 105 -24.74 4.17 -14.65
N ASP A 106 -23.74 3.45 -15.17
CA ASP A 106 -22.50 3.12 -14.46
C ASP A 106 -21.56 4.33 -14.30
N LEU A 107 -20.52 4.17 -13.47
CA LEU A 107 -19.57 5.24 -13.17
C LEU A 107 -18.81 5.67 -14.43
N GLN A 108 -18.88 6.96 -14.76
CA GLN A 108 -18.18 7.57 -15.90
C GLN A 108 -17.00 8.39 -15.40
N GLY A 109 -15.83 8.24 -16.06
CA GLY A 109 -14.65 9.02 -15.72
C GLY A 109 -13.33 8.26 -15.88
N GLU A 110 -12.23 8.95 -15.58
CA GLU A 110 -10.93 8.31 -15.41
C GLU A 110 -10.78 7.83 -13.98
N ILE A 111 -10.28 6.60 -13.79
CA ILE A 111 -10.03 6.04 -12.47
C ILE A 111 -8.60 6.31 -12.06
N GLU A 112 -8.43 6.93 -10.90
CA GLU A 112 -7.14 7.20 -10.29
C GLU A 112 -7.01 6.46 -8.94
N PRO A 113 -6.19 5.39 -8.87
CA PRO A 113 -5.89 4.69 -7.63
C PRO A 113 -5.21 5.61 -6.61
N GLN A 114 -5.78 5.71 -5.41
CA GLN A 114 -5.26 6.56 -4.33
C GLN A 114 -4.32 5.78 -3.41
N TRP A 115 -4.72 4.58 -3.02
CA TRP A 115 -3.92 3.70 -2.18
C TRP A 115 -4.36 2.26 -2.32
N VAL A 116 -3.44 1.35 -1.99
CA VAL A 116 -3.67 -0.09 -1.96
C VAL A 116 -3.03 -0.68 -0.71
N VAL A 117 -3.77 -1.54 -0.04
CA VAL A 117 -3.33 -2.29 1.14
C VAL A 117 -3.38 -3.77 0.81
N LYS A 118 -2.24 -4.44 0.85
CA LYS A 118 -2.17 -5.91 0.80
C LYS A 118 -2.38 -6.48 2.19
N TYR A 119 -3.21 -7.50 2.32
CA TYR A 119 -3.34 -8.28 3.55
C TYR A 119 -3.05 -9.76 3.30
N THR A 120 -2.51 -10.40 4.33
CA THR A 120 -2.30 -11.85 4.39
C THR A 120 -2.73 -12.33 5.78
N ALA A 121 -3.69 -13.25 5.83
CA ALA A 121 -4.10 -13.97 7.02
C ALA A 121 -3.37 -15.32 7.07
N VAL A 122 -2.68 -15.60 8.20
CA VAL A 122 -1.85 -16.80 8.37
C VAL A 122 -2.22 -17.49 9.68
N VAL A 123 -2.42 -18.81 9.62
CA VAL A 123 -2.53 -19.66 10.81
C VAL A 123 -1.11 -19.96 11.30
N LYS A 124 -0.65 -19.17 12.29
CA LYS A 124 0.75 -19.17 12.77
C LYS A 124 1.29 -20.56 13.09
N ASP A 125 0.52 -21.38 13.79
CA ASP A 125 0.98 -22.70 14.28
C ASP A 125 1.11 -23.75 13.19
N ARG A 126 0.60 -23.47 11.98
CA ARG A 126 0.61 -24.40 10.84
C ARG A 126 1.41 -23.86 9.65
N GLY A 127 1.82 -22.59 9.70
CA GLY A 127 2.47 -21.92 8.56
C GLY A 127 1.59 -21.82 7.31
N VAL A 128 0.27 -21.96 7.45
CA VAL A 128 -0.69 -21.97 6.32
C VAL A 128 -1.27 -20.57 6.12
N ILE A 129 -1.26 -20.09 4.88
CA ILE A 129 -1.97 -18.88 4.47
C ILE A 129 -3.45 -19.23 4.35
N GLU A 130 -4.29 -18.62 5.19
CA GLU A 130 -5.74 -18.78 5.16
C GLU A 130 -6.36 -17.93 4.07
N SER A 131 -5.92 -16.67 3.96
CA SER A 131 -6.40 -15.73 2.95
C SER A 131 -5.32 -14.71 2.61
N LYS A 132 -5.37 -14.19 1.39
CA LYS A 132 -4.57 -13.06 0.94
C LYS A 132 -5.38 -12.23 -0.04
N GLY A 133 -5.19 -10.93 -0.02
CA GLY A 133 -5.90 -10.05 -0.94
C GLY A 133 -5.47 -8.61 -0.82
N TYR A 134 -6.27 -7.74 -1.43
CA TYR A 134 -6.03 -6.31 -1.48
C TYR A 134 -7.30 -5.54 -1.13
N PHE A 135 -7.13 -4.45 -0.41
CA PHE A 135 -8.09 -3.36 -0.35
C PHE A 135 -7.51 -2.21 -1.16
N ALA A 136 -8.33 -1.56 -1.97
CA ALA A 136 -7.91 -0.41 -2.75
C ALA A 136 -8.98 0.67 -2.69
N LEU A 137 -8.53 1.91 -2.73
CA LEU A 137 -9.37 3.06 -2.99
C LEU A 137 -8.93 3.69 -4.30
N ALA A 138 -9.89 4.02 -5.15
CA ALA A 138 -9.67 4.80 -6.34
C ALA A 138 -10.77 5.87 -6.45
N GLU A 139 -10.40 7.01 -7.02
CA GLU A 139 -11.34 8.11 -7.28
C GLU A 139 -11.73 8.10 -8.76
N VAL A 140 -12.95 8.55 -9.03
CA VAL A 140 -13.46 8.72 -10.40
C VAL A 140 -13.38 10.20 -10.74
N GLY A 141 -12.50 10.56 -11.67
CA GLY A 141 -12.38 11.91 -12.19
C GLY A 141 -13.63 12.34 -12.97
N SER A 142 -13.98 13.62 -12.90
CA SER A 142 -15.11 14.16 -13.66
C SER A 142 -14.84 14.13 -15.16
N CYS A 143 -15.75 13.56 -15.94
CA CYS A 143 -15.70 13.66 -17.39
C CYS A 143 -15.90 15.13 -17.80
N ILE A 144 -14.96 15.73 -18.52
CA ILE A 144 -15.21 17.02 -19.16
C ILE A 144 -16.26 16.77 -20.23
N LYS A 145 -17.49 17.23 -19.98
CA LYS A 145 -18.49 17.34 -21.05
C LYS A 145 -18.01 18.46 -21.97
N THR A 146 -17.54 18.12 -23.16
CA THR A 146 -17.41 19.09 -24.23
C THR A 146 -18.83 19.52 -24.60
N ASP A 147 -19.26 20.69 -24.12
CA ASP A 147 -20.45 21.34 -24.64
C ASP A 147 -20.20 21.58 -26.14
N ASP A 148 -20.87 20.78 -26.98
CA ASP A 148 -21.03 21.08 -28.40
C ASP A 148 -21.76 22.42 -28.50
N ARG A 149 -21.00 23.50 -28.66
CA ARG A 149 -21.54 24.78 -29.10
C ARG A 149 -22.00 24.62 -30.54
N SER A 150 -23.32 24.72 -30.68
CA SER A 150 -24.10 24.81 -31.91
C SER A 150 -23.63 25.92 -32.84
#